data_AF-A0A845RLF2-F1
#
_entry.id   AF-A0A845RLF2-F1
#
_cell.length_a   1.000
_cell.length_b   1.000
_cell.length_c   1.000
_cell.angle_alpha   90.00
_cell.angle_beta   90.00
_cell.angle_gamma   90.00
#
_symmetry.space_group_name_H-M   'P 1'
#
loop_
_entity.id
_entity.type
_entity.pdbx_description
1 polymer ?
#
loop_
_entity_poly.entity_id
_entity_poly.type
_entity_poly.pdbx_seq_one_letter_code
_entity_poly.pdbx_strand_id
1 'polypeptide(L)'
;MANLWMDRQTNQMGYDNLAVDSLVDPWDYCQKAEELFGLCKRCATRKQLAGLTDLFLARMEALPISIHGKLFFVPRTHMQEVALFEDFIEALNANNQNSGQLIVNSMYVLDDQKQRDKMAQEFYIAMRREVELYQERVKHFIDTGITSPAVMNRWIAKIDAREEKRRHYESTLRRQLDDLNNEFSTLQMFSQDLQIRVQRQERQKNAA
;
A
#
# COMPACT_ATOMS: atom_id res chain seq x y z
N MET A 1 -26.80 -38.10 7.76
CA MET A 1 -25.74 -37.37 7.02
C MET A 1 -26.37 -36.72 5.80
N ALA A 2 -26.13 -35.43 5.53
CA ALA A 2 -26.64 -34.72 4.36
C ALA A 2 -25.50 -34.28 3.42
N ASN A 3 -25.77 -34.30 2.12
CA ASN A 3 -24.81 -33.89 1.09
C ASN A 3 -25.13 -32.47 0.63
N LEU A 4 -24.15 -31.58 0.65
CA LEU A 4 -24.25 -30.25 0.06
C LEU A 4 -23.63 -30.25 -1.34
N TRP A 5 -24.31 -29.64 -2.30
CA TRP A 5 -23.79 -29.47 -3.65
C TRP A 5 -23.90 -28.02 -4.11
N MET A 6 -23.03 -27.63 -5.04
CA MET A 6 -22.99 -26.29 -5.59
C MET A 6 -22.69 -26.37 -7.09
N ASP A 7 -23.58 -25.78 -7.89
CA ASP A 7 -23.38 -25.61 -9.31
C ASP A 7 -22.64 -24.30 -9.59
N ARG A 8 -21.47 -24.40 -10.22
CA ARG A 8 -20.62 -23.25 -10.58
C ARG A 8 -21.14 -22.45 -11.76
N GLN A 9 -21.98 -23.03 -12.63
CA GLN A 9 -22.49 -22.34 -13.82
C GLN A 9 -23.70 -21.47 -13.48
N THR A 10 -24.65 -22.03 -12.73
CA THR A 10 -25.85 -21.29 -12.26
C THR A 10 -25.60 -20.56 -10.94
N ASN A 11 -24.46 -20.81 -10.30
CA ASN A 11 -24.09 -20.31 -8.99
C ASN A 11 -25.14 -20.68 -7.92
N GLN A 12 -25.78 -21.84 -8.04
CA GLN A 12 -26.81 -22.30 -7.10
C GLN A 12 -26.22 -23.33 -6.13
N MET A 13 -26.79 -23.40 -4.93
CA MET A 13 -26.44 -24.37 -3.91
C MET A 13 -27.72 -25.11 -3.53
N GLY A 14 -27.59 -26.39 -3.18
CA GLY A 14 -28.66 -27.17 -2.62
C GLY A 14 -28.11 -28.31 -1.76
N TYR A 15 -29.02 -29.11 -1.23
CA TYR A 15 -28.69 -30.28 -0.44
C TYR A 15 -29.46 -31.50 -0.94
N ASP A 16 -28.91 -32.69 -0.70
CA ASP A 16 -29.54 -33.96 -1.02
C ASP A 16 -29.19 -35.01 0.03
N ASN A 17 -29.90 -36.14 0.00
CA ASN A 17 -29.71 -37.29 0.87
C ASN A 17 -29.80 -36.91 2.35
N LEU A 18 -30.94 -36.37 2.79
CA LEU A 18 -31.25 -36.08 4.19
C LEU A 18 -31.45 -37.39 4.98
N ALA A 19 -30.37 -38.14 5.21
CA ALA A 19 -30.44 -39.33 6.05
C ALA A 19 -30.67 -38.88 7.50
N VAL A 20 -31.85 -39.20 8.02
CA VAL A 20 -32.29 -38.94 9.40
C VAL A 20 -31.37 -39.69 10.35
N ASP A 21 -30.60 -38.95 11.13
CA ASP A 21 -29.82 -39.49 12.25
C ASP A 21 -30.59 -39.19 13.54
N SER A 22 -30.73 -40.17 14.43
CA SER A 22 -31.43 -40.03 15.70
C SER A 22 -30.80 -39.01 16.66
N LEU A 23 -29.52 -38.64 16.43
CA LEU A 23 -28.76 -37.73 17.31
C LEU A 23 -28.60 -36.31 16.75
N VAL A 24 -28.75 -36.12 15.43
CA VAL A 24 -28.49 -34.85 14.75
C VAL A 24 -29.48 -34.64 13.62
N ASP A 25 -30.27 -33.58 13.69
CA ASP A 25 -31.13 -33.15 12.59
C ASP A 25 -30.27 -32.43 11.51
N PRO A 26 -30.11 -33.01 10.31
CA PRO A 26 -29.33 -32.39 9.24
C PRO A 26 -30.01 -31.16 8.61
N TRP A 27 -31.32 -30.99 8.82
CA TRP A 27 -32.10 -29.93 8.20
C TRP A 27 -31.63 -28.52 8.59
N ASP A 28 -31.48 -28.28 9.90
CA ASP A 28 -31.04 -26.98 10.44
C ASP A 28 -29.67 -26.57 9.88
N TYR A 29 -28.77 -27.53 9.69
CA TYR A 29 -27.45 -27.29 9.10
C TYR A 29 -27.54 -26.97 7.61
N CYS A 30 -28.42 -27.64 6.87
CA CYS A 30 -28.64 -27.39 5.45
C CYS A 30 -29.25 -25.99 5.22
N GLN A 31 -30.26 -25.62 6.01
CA GLN A 31 -30.88 -24.29 5.96
C GLN A 31 -29.87 -23.20 6.29
N LYS A 32 -29.04 -23.40 7.32
CA LYS A 32 -27.97 -22.46 7.69
C LYS A 32 -26.90 -22.35 6.60
N ALA A 33 -26.60 -23.45 5.89
CA ALA A 33 -25.65 -23.44 4.78
C ALA A 33 -26.18 -22.61 3.59
N GLU A 34 -27.47 -22.73 3.25
CA GLU A 34 -28.10 -21.90 2.22
C GLU A 34 -28.14 -20.42 2.59
N GLU A 35 -28.45 -20.11 3.86
CA GLU A 35 -28.43 -18.74 4.38
C GLU A 35 -27.04 -18.12 4.27
N LEU A 36 -26.00 -18.83 4.74
CA LEU A 36 -24.60 -18.39 4.64
C LEU A 36 -24.15 -18.23 3.19
N PHE A 37 -24.58 -19.11 2.28
CA PHE A 37 -24.28 -18.98 0.86
C PHE A 37 -24.96 -17.74 0.24
N GLY A 38 -26.20 -17.46 0.62
CA GLY A 38 -26.91 -16.24 0.23
C GLY A 38 -26.23 -14.97 0.76
N LEU A 39 -25.63 -15.01 1.94
CA LEU A 39 -24.80 -13.92 2.47
C LEU A 39 -23.49 -13.79 1.69
N CYS A 40 -22.78 -14.89 1.40
CA CYS A 40 -21.56 -14.86 0.60
C CYS A 40 -21.75 -14.28 -0.81
N LYS A 41 -22.94 -14.43 -1.40
CA LYS A 41 -23.28 -13.80 -2.68
C LYS A 41 -23.48 -12.29 -2.61
N ARG A 42 -24.02 -11.79 -1.50
CA ARG A 42 -24.42 -10.39 -1.34
C ARG A 42 -23.36 -9.54 -0.63
N CYS A 43 -22.50 -10.16 0.15
CA CYS A 43 -21.52 -9.48 1.00
C CYS A 43 -20.08 -9.69 0.49
N ALA A 44 -19.24 -8.68 0.72
CA ALA A 44 -17.81 -8.79 0.46
C ALA A 44 -17.10 -9.58 1.56
N THR A 45 -16.23 -10.50 1.16
CA THR A 45 -15.40 -11.27 2.08
C THR A 45 -14.22 -10.45 2.61
N ARG A 46 -13.66 -10.86 3.75
CA ARG A 46 -12.44 -10.27 4.32
C ARG A 46 -11.27 -10.22 3.31
N LYS A 47 -11.14 -11.22 2.44
CA LYS A 47 -10.08 -11.27 1.41
C LYS A 47 -10.29 -10.21 0.33
N GLN A 48 -11.52 -10.04 -0.14
CA GLN A 48 -11.85 -8.99 -1.10
C GLN A 48 -11.63 -7.61 -0.49
N LEU A 49 -12.01 -7.44 0.78
CA LEU A 49 -11.79 -6.20 1.50
C LEU A 49 -10.29 -5.89 1.69
N ALA A 50 -9.49 -6.88 2.06
CA ALA A 50 -8.03 -6.71 2.15
C ALA A 50 -7.43 -6.29 0.79
N GLY A 51 -7.88 -6.90 -0.30
CA GLY A 51 -7.45 -6.49 -1.65
C GLY A 51 -7.84 -5.05 -2.01
N LEU A 52 -9.05 -4.61 -1.62
CA LEU A 52 -9.45 -3.20 -1.81
C LEU A 52 -8.59 -2.26 -0.97
N THR A 53 -8.31 -2.60 0.29
CA THR A 53 -7.38 -1.82 1.13
C THR A 53 -6.00 -1.71 0.48
N ASP A 54 -5.45 -2.80 -0.04
CA ASP A 54 -4.15 -2.80 -0.72
C ASP A 54 -4.16 -1.91 -1.98
N LEU A 55 -5.28 -1.88 -2.72
CA LEU A 55 -5.45 -0.99 -3.88
C LEU A 55 -5.47 0.49 -3.47
N PHE A 56 -6.21 0.84 -2.42
CA PHE A 56 -6.24 2.21 -1.88
C PHE A 56 -4.84 2.63 -1.42
N LEU A 57 -4.15 1.79 -0.65
CA LEU A 57 -2.79 2.05 -0.18
C LEU A 57 -1.81 2.21 -1.35
N ALA A 58 -1.92 1.38 -2.39
CA ALA A 58 -1.08 1.51 -3.58
C ALA A 58 -1.33 2.84 -4.33
N ARG A 59 -2.60 3.24 -4.47
CA ARG A 59 -3.01 4.49 -5.12
C ARG A 59 -2.55 5.73 -4.36
N MET A 60 -2.53 5.67 -3.03
CA MET A 60 -2.03 6.73 -2.15
C MET A 60 -0.51 6.72 -2.00
N GLU A 61 0.20 5.88 -2.75
CA GLU A 61 1.65 5.68 -2.61
C GLU A 61 2.07 5.42 -1.15
N ALA A 62 1.23 4.69 -0.42
CA ALA A 62 1.36 4.51 1.00
C ALA A 62 2.59 3.64 1.35
N LEU A 63 3.38 4.08 2.32
CA LEU A 63 4.61 3.43 2.75
C LEU A 63 4.45 2.85 4.16
N PRO A 64 4.62 1.52 4.35
CA PRO A 64 4.48 0.92 5.67
C PRO A 64 5.60 1.36 6.62
N ILE A 65 5.23 1.76 7.84
CA ILE A 65 6.16 2.29 8.86
C ILE A 65 6.51 1.24 9.92
N SER A 66 5.61 0.29 10.17
CA SER A 66 5.75 -0.71 11.22
C SER A 66 5.46 -2.11 10.70
N ILE A 67 6.26 -3.08 11.16
CA ILE A 67 6.01 -4.51 10.96
C ILE A 67 4.94 -5.07 11.90
N HIS A 68 4.66 -4.37 13.01
CA HIS A 68 3.74 -4.82 14.06
C HIS A 68 2.42 -4.03 14.08
N GLY A 69 2.13 -3.26 13.04
CA GLY A 69 0.87 -2.52 12.92
C GLY A 69 0.61 -2.03 11.50
N LYS A 70 -0.65 -1.70 11.19
CA LYS A 70 -1.06 -1.16 9.88
C LYS A 70 -0.89 0.36 9.85
N LEU A 71 0.35 0.82 9.99
CA LEU A 71 0.72 2.22 9.95
C LEU A 71 1.38 2.54 8.62
N PHE A 72 0.87 3.56 7.93
CA PHE A 72 1.36 3.96 6.62
C PHE A 72 1.61 5.47 6.58
N PHE A 73 2.71 5.86 5.94
CA PHE A 73 2.90 7.23 5.50
C PHE A 73 2.24 7.41 4.14
N VAL A 74 1.52 8.52 3.99
CA VAL A 74 0.89 8.91 2.73
C VAL A 74 1.41 10.30 2.36
N PRO A 75 1.94 10.51 1.14
CA PRO A 75 2.33 11.83 0.67
C PRO A 75 1.17 12.82 0.74
N ARG A 76 1.48 14.08 1.08
CA ARG A 76 0.48 15.15 1.19
C ARG A 76 -0.29 15.42 -0.10
N THR A 77 0.24 15.01 -1.26
CA THR A 77 -0.44 15.09 -2.55
C THR A 77 -1.69 14.20 -2.62
N HIS A 78 -1.76 13.14 -1.81
CA HIS A 78 -2.84 12.15 -1.85
C HIS A 78 -3.86 12.28 -0.70
N MET A 79 -3.99 13.46 -0.07
CA MET A 79 -4.89 13.62 1.07
C MET A 79 -6.37 13.46 0.72
N GLN A 80 -6.75 13.77 -0.52
CA GLN A 80 -8.13 13.55 -0.97
C GLN A 80 -8.44 12.05 -1.02
N GLU A 81 -7.48 11.23 -1.45
CA GLU A 81 -7.61 9.78 -1.44
C GLU A 81 -7.63 9.20 -0.02
N VAL A 82 -6.91 9.81 0.94
CA VAL A 82 -7.00 9.43 2.36
C VAL A 82 -8.41 9.67 2.90
N ALA A 83 -8.98 10.85 2.66
CA ALA A 83 -10.34 11.17 3.07
C ALA A 83 -11.36 10.20 2.44
N LEU A 84 -11.23 9.93 1.14
CA LEU A 84 -12.08 8.95 0.45
C LEU A 84 -11.96 7.55 1.06
N PHE A 85 -10.76 7.16 1.49
CA PHE A 85 -10.54 5.88 2.14
C PHE A 85 -11.18 5.82 3.54
N GLU A 86 -11.15 6.91 4.30
CA GLU A 86 -11.88 7.03 5.58
C GLU A 86 -13.39 6.91 5.38
N ASP A 87 -13.96 7.67 4.43
CA ASP A 87 -15.38 7.61 4.07
C ASP A 87 -15.80 6.18 3.65
N PHE A 88 -14.94 5.49 2.89
CA PHE A 88 -15.17 4.11 2.48
C PHE A 88 -15.26 3.16 3.69
N ILE A 89 -14.37 3.32 4.68
CA ILE A 89 -14.37 2.49 5.88
C ILE A 89 -15.57 2.79 6.77
N GLU A 90 -15.99 4.05 6.86
CA GLU A 90 -17.20 4.44 7.56
C GLU A 90 -18.45 3.80 6.93
N ALA A 91 -18.59 3.93 5.60
CA ALA A 91 -19.67 3.29 4.85
C ALA A 91 -19.65 1.76 5.01
N LEU A 92 -18.46 1.16 5.06
CA LEU A 92 -18.31 -0.27 5.27
C LEU A 92 -18.75 -0.69 6.67
N ASN A 93 -18.38 0.05 7.70
CA ASN A 93 -18.82 -0.21 9.07
C ASN A 93 -20.34 -0.10 9.21
N ALA A 94 -20.97 0.89 8.56
CA ALA A 94 -22.43 1.05 8.58
C ALA A 94 -23.17 -0.15 7.97
N ASN A 95 -22.55 -0.84 7.01
CA ASN A 95 -23.12 -2.01 6.33
C ASN A 95 -22.53 -3.36 6.82
N ASN A 96 -21.70 -3.34 7.86
CA ASN A 96 -20.99 -4.51 8.33
C ASN A 96 -21.94 -5.48 9.04
N GLN A 97 -21.98 -6.72 8.58
CA GLN A 97 -22.77 -7.79 9.19
C GLN A 97 -22.05 -8.45 10.38
N ASN A 98 -20.74 -8.18 10.55
CA ASN A 98 -19.96 -8.68 11.68
C ASN A 98 -19.89 -7.65 12.81
N SER A 99 -19.72 -8.13 14.05
CA SER A 99 -19.55 -7.29 15.24
C SER A 99 -18.21 -6.55 15.33
N GLY A 100 -17.24 -6.87 14.47
CA GLY A 100 -15.92 -6.24 14.46
C GLY A 100 -15.92 -4.95 13.67
N GLN A 101 -15.75 -3.81 14.34
CA GLN A 101 -15.61 -2.50 13.70
C GLN A 101 -14.17 -2.29 13.17
N LEU A 102 -14.06 -1.69 11.98
CA LEU A 102 -12.79 -1.23 11.43
C LEU A 102 -12.54 0.21 11.86
N ILE A 103 -11.33 0.53 12.30
CA ILE A 103 -10.93 1.87 12.69
C ILE A 103 -9.78 2.30 11.79
N VAL A 104 -9.94 3.46 11.16
CA VAL A 104 -8.88 4.14 10.42
C VAL A 104 -8.75 5.53 11.00
N ASN A 105 -7.51 5.91 11.32
CA ASN A 105 -7.16 7.22 11.82
C ASN A 105 -6.07 7.78 10.92
N SER A 106 -6.31 8.95 10.33
CA SER A 106 -5.26 9.77 9.72
C SER A 106 -4.82 10.88 10.68
N MET A 107 -3.53 11.21 10.67
CA MET A 107 -3.00 12.35 11.40
C MET A 107 -1.99 13.10 10.55
N TYR A 108 -2.03 14.42 10.63
CA TYR A 108 -1.06 15.27 9.98
C TYR A 108 0.23 15.28 10.80
N VAL A 109 1.34 14.94 10.16
CA VAL A 109 2.66 15.05 10.77
C VAL A 109 3.23 16.43 10.43
N LEU A 110 3.68 17.15 11.46
CA LEU A 110 4.36 18.44 11.28
C LEU A 110 5.62 18.26 10.42
N ASP A 111 5.83 19.18 9.49
CA ASP A 111 6.95 19.15 8.55
C ASP A 111 8.24 19.68 9.21
N ASP A 112 8.80 18.90 10.14
CA ASP A 112 10.09 19.17 10.78
C ASP A 112 11.21 18.30 10.19
N GLN A 113 12.41 18.86 10.09
CA GLN A 113 13.60 18.21 9.53
C GLN A 113 13.90 16.88 10.24
N LYS A 114 13.77 16.84 11.57
CA LYS A 114 14.03 15.62 12.34
C LYS A 114 13.07 14.48 11.98
N GLN A 115 11.81 14.82 11.68
CA GLN A 115 10.84 13.83 11.22
C GLN A 115 11.11 13.43 9.76
N ARG A 116 11.46 14.38 8.88
CA ARG A 116 11.88 14.06 7.50
C ARG A 116 13.06 13.10 7.46
N ASP A 117 14.09 13.33 8.29
CA ASP A 117 15.28 12.48 8.34
C ASP A 117 14.94 11.07 8.86
N LYS A 118 14.15 10.99 9.94
CA LYS A 118 13.67 9.71 10.48
C LYS A 118 12.81 8.97 9.44
N MET A 119 11.95 9.67 8.72
CA MET A 119 11.11 9.09 7.68
C MET A 119 11.92 8.60 6.49
N ALA A 120 12.91 9.38 6.03
CA ALA A 120 13.81 8.95 4.97
C ALA A 120 14.56 7.68 5.39
N GLN A 121 15.04 7.62 6.63
CA GLN A 121 15.71 6.44 7.17
C GLN A 121 14.77 5.21 7.20
N GLU A 122 13.56 5.35 7.74
CA GLU A 122 12.57 4.26 7.78
C GLU A 122 12.17 3.81 6.38
N PHE A 123 12.02 4.73 5.43
CA PHE A 123 11.77 4.42 4.03
C PHE A 123 12.89 3.56 3.43
N TYR A 124 14.15 3.94 3.65
CA TYR A 124 15.28 3.13 3.18
C TYR A 124 15.36 1.77 3.86
N ILE A 125 15.02 1.66 5.15
CA ILE A 125 14.97 0.39 5.88
C ILE A 125 13.86 -0.51 5.30
N ALA A 126 12.66 0.03 5.10
CA ALA A 126 11.54 -0.70 4.52
C ALA A 126 11.86 -1.21 3.11
N MET A 127 12.45 -0.35 2.27
CA MET A 127 12.89 -0.71 0.93
C MET A 127 13.93 -1.84 0.94
N ARG A 128 14.93 -1.79 1.84
CA ARG A 128 15.94 -2.85 1.95
C ARG A 128 15.31 -4.18 2.39
N ARG A 129 14.47 -4.15 3.42
CA ARG A 129 13.76 -5.36 3.90
C ARG A 129 12.88 -5.97 2.83
N GLU A 130 12.18 -5.14 2.05
CA GLU A 130 11.37 -5.64 0.96
C GLU A 130 12.24 -6.34 -0.10
N VAL A 131 13.36 -5.73 -0.49
CA VAL A 131 14.35 -6.35 -1.40
C VAL A 131 14.89 -7.67 -0.83
N GLU A 132 15.27 -7.71 0.45
CA GLU A 132 15.75 -8.92 1.13
C GLU A 132 14.71 -10.04 1.08
N LEU A 133 13.44 -9.76 1.35
CA LEU A 133 12.37 -10.75 1.31
C LEU A 133 12.16 -11.33 -0.10
N TYR A 134 12.23 -10.48 -1.14
CA TYR A 134 12.20 -10.96 -2.53
C TYR A 134 13.43 -11.81 -2.86
N GLN A 135 14.63 -11.41 -2.41
CA GLN A 135 15.86 -12.16 -2.61
C GLN A 135 15.80 -13.53 -1.92
N GLU A 136 15.37 -13.60 -0.66
CA GLU A 136 15.19 -14.85 0.08
C GLU A 136 14.20 -15.78 -0.63
N ARG A 137 13.10 -15.23 -1.16
CA ARG A 137 12.07 -16.02 -1.83
C ARG A 137 12.57 -16.56 -3.17
N VAL A 138 13.28 -15.76 -3.96
CA VAL A 138 13.89 -16.19 -5.22
C VAL A 138 14.96 -17.24 -4.95
N LYS A 139 15.82 -17.03 -3.93
CA LYS A 139 16.82 -18.00 -3.51
C LYS A 139 16.18 -19.33 -3.12
N HIS A 140 15.11 -19.30 -2.32
CA HIS A 140 14.35 -20.49 -1.98
C HIS A 140 13.83 -21.21 -3.24
N PHE A 141 13.36 -20.50 -4.26
CA PHE A 141 12.89 -21.13 -5.50
C PHE A 141 14.01 -21.82 -6.29
N ILE A 142 15.21 -21.22 -6.28
CA ILE A 142 16.42 -21.81 -6.87
C ILE A 142 16.81 -23.07 -6.08
N ASP A 143 16.89 -22.97 -4.75
CA ASP A 143 17.30 -24.06 -3.86
C ASP A 143 16.32 -25.25 -3.90
N THR A 144 15.01 -24.97 -4.06
CA THR A 144 13.96 -26.01 -4.15
C THR A 144 13.68 -26.50 -5.58
N GLY A 145 14.32 -25.92 -6.60
CA GLY A 145 14.18 -26.36 -7.99
C GLY A 145 12.74 -26.27 -8.52
N ILE A 146 12.04 -25.16 -8.28
CA ILE A 146 10.65 -25.00 -8.75
C ILE A 146 10.56 -25.18 -10.27
N THR A 147 9.64 -26.06 -10.70
CA THR A 147 9.41 -26.39 -12.10
C THR A 147 8.25 -25.63 -12.75
N SER A 148 7.41 -24.92 -11.96
CA SER A 148 6.22 -24.24 -12.48
C SER A 148 6.54 -22.90 -13.14
N PRO A 149 6.39 -22.76 -14.47
CA PRO A 149 6.69 -21.51 -15.17
C PRO A 149 5.72 -20.38 -14.81
N ALA A 150 4.47 -20.71 -14.49
CA ALA A 150 3.46 -19.73 -14.08
C ALA A 150 3.81 -19.04 -12.76
N VAL A 151 4.38 -19.79 -11.81
CA VAL A 151 4.85 -19.22 -10.54
C VAL A 151 6.07 -18.31 -10.80
N MET A 152 7.05 -18.77 -11.57
CA MET A 152 8.23 -17.98 -11.92
C MET A 152 7.85 -16.67 -12.62
N ASN A 153 7.02 -16.71 -13.66
CA ASN A 153 6.57 -15.52 -14.38
C ASN A 153 5.83 -14.52 -13.48
N ARG A 154 5.00 -15.00 -12.55
CA ARG A 154 4.31 -14.12 -11.59
C ARG A 154 5.29 -13.41 -10.67
N TRP A 155 6.37 -14.07 -10.25
CA TRP A 155 7.38 -13.46 -9.38
C TRP A 155 8.31 -12.52 -10.15
N ILE A 156 8.65 -12.84 -11.40
CA ILE A 156 9.34 -11.91 -12.31
C ILE A 156 8.53 -10.63 -12.46
N ALA A 157 7.24 -10.74 -12.82
CA ALA A 157 6.36 -9.57 -12.94
C ALA A 157 6.26 -8.75 -11.64
N LYS A 158 6.30 -9.41 -10.47
CA LYS A 158 6.34 -8.69 -9.19
C LYS A 158 7.65 -7.93 -8.99
N ILE A 159 8.79 -8.50 -9.38
CA ILE A 159 10.10 -7.85 -9.28
C ILE A 159 10.15 -6.65 -10.23
N ASP A 160 9.70 -6.81 -11.47
CA ASP A 160 9.68 -5.75 -12.49
C ASP A 160 8.82 -4.57 -12.04
N ALA A 161 7.60 -4.82 -11.56
CA ALA A 161 6.71 -3.78 -11.04
C ALA A 161 7.34 -3.02 -9.85
N ARG A 162 8.17 -3.68 -9.04
CA ARG A 162 8.90 -3.04 -7.93
C ARG A 162 10.07 -2.19 -8.43
N GLU A 163 10.78 -2.68 -9.44
CA GLU A 163 11.86 -1.90 -10.05
C GLU A 163 11.33 -0.64 -10.74
N GLU A 164 10.19 -0.74 -11.43
CA GLU A 164 9.51 0.39 -12.06
C GLU A 164 9.09 1.44 -11.02
N LYS A 165 8.50 1.00 -9.89
CA LYS A 165 8.17 1.89 -8.78
C LYS A 165 9.40 2.59 -8.20
N ARG A 166 10.53 1.87 -8.02
CA ARG A 166 11.81 2.47 -7.60
C ARG A 166 12.28 3.53 -8.59
N ARG A 167 12.28 3.22 -9.90
CA ARG A 167 12.71 4.15 -10.96
C ARG A 167 11.83 5.40 -10.98
N HIS A 168 10.52 5.24 -10.76
CA HIS A 168 9.59 6.37 -10.66
C HIS A 168 9.94 7.30 -9.50
N TYR A 169 10.14 6.75 -8.29
CA TYR A 169 10.56 7.56 -7.14
C TYR A 169 11.90 8.24 -7.35
N GLU A 170 12.88 7.53 -7.91
CA GLU A 170 14.20 8.09 -8.21
C GLU A 170 14.11 9.23 -9.23
N SER A 171 13.31 9.08 -10.27
CA SER A 171 13.08 10.14 -11.27
C SER A 171 12.43 11.37 -10.66
N THR A 172 11.41 11.20 -9.81
CA THR A 172 10.73 12.30 -9.14
C THR A 172 11.68 13.02 -8.19
N LEU A 173 12.47 12.28 -7.41
CA LEU A 173 13.45 12.85 -6.49
C LEU A 173 14.57 13.60 -7.23
N ARG A 174 15.11 13.03 -8.31
CA ARG A 174 16.13 13.70 -9.14
C ARG A 174 15.61 15.01 -9.70
N ARG A 175 14.38 15.04 -10.21
CA ARG A 175 13.76 16.28 -10.70
C ARG A 175 13.67 17.34 -9.61
N GLN A 176 13.23 16.97 -8.41
CA GLN A 176 13.16 17.90 -7.27
C GLN A 176 14.56 18.42 -6.87
N LEU A 177 15.58 17.56 -6.91
CA LEU A 177 16.98 17.96 -6.66
C LEU A 177 17.52 18.88 -7.75
N ASP A 178 17.19 18.63 -9.01
CA ASP A 178 17.60 19.46 -10.14
C ASP A 178 16.96 20.85 -10.07
N ASP A 179 15.66 20.92 -9.74
CA ASP A 179 14.95 22.20 -9.50
C ASP A 179 15.61 22.99 -8.35
N LEU A 180 15.91 22.32 -7.23
CA LEU A 180 16.61 22.93 -6.10
C LEU A 180 18.03 23.42 -6.47
N ASN A 181 18.79 22.64 -7.24
CA ASN A 181 20.12 23.01 -7.70
C ASN A 181 20.09 24.26 -8.61
N ASN A 182 19.04 24.42 -9.42
CA ASN A 182 18.85 25.63 -10.23
C ASN A 182 18.59 26.86 -9.35
N GLU A 183 17.81 26.72 -8.28
CA GLU A 183 17.60 27.79 -7.29
C GLU A 183 18.90 28.18 -6.59
N PHE A 184 19.71 27.21 -6.17
CA PHE A 184 21.02 27.48 -5.57
C PHE A 184 22.00 28.11 -6.54
N SER A 185 21.99 27.72 -7.81
CA SER A 185 22.80 28.34 -8.86
C SER A 185 22.43 29.82 -9.03
N THR A 186 21.14 30.14 -8.97
CA THR A 186 20.65 31.53 -9.01
C THR A 186 21.11 32.32 -7.78
N LEU A 187 21.03 31.72 -6.58
CA LEU A 187 21.56 32.34 -5.36
C LEU A 187 23.08 32.58 -5.42
N GLN A 188 23.84 31.65 -5.97
CA GLN A 188 25.29 31.82 -6.17
C GLN A 188 25.59 32.98 -7.13
N MET A 189 24.82 33.14 -8.21
CA MET A 189 24.95 34.29 -9.10
C MET A 189 24.66 35.61 -8.38
N PHE A 190 23.62 35.68 -7.54
CA PHE A 190 23.34 36.89 -6.75
C PHE A 190 24.48 37.19 -5.75
N SER A 191 25.04 36.16 -5.12
CA SER A 191 26.19 36.31 -4.24
C SER A 191 27.41 36.89 -4.98
N GLN A 192 27.69 36.40 -6.19
CA GLN A 192 28.77 36.94 -7.04
C GLN A 192 28.53 38.39 -7.44
N ASP A 193 27.30 38.77 -7.83
CA ASP A 193 26.97 40.16 -8.16
C ASP A 193 27.17 41.09 -6.95
N LEU A 194 26.74 40.65 -5.76
CA LEU A 194 26.97 41.38 -4.51
C LEU A 194 28.46 41.54 -4.21
N GLN A 195 29.27 40.49 -4.38
CA GLN A 195 30.73 40.58 -4.18
C GLN A 195 31.38 41.59 -5.13
N ILE A 196 30.98 41.63 -6.40
CA ILE A 196 31.48 42.61 -7.36
C ILE A 196 31.12 44.04 -6.93
N ARG A 197 29.89 44.25 -6.44
CA ARG A 197 29.45 45.57 -5.94
C ARG A 197 30.24 46.01 -4.72
N VAL A 198 30.50 45.12 -3.78
CA VAL A 198 31.34 45.39 -2.60
C VAL A 198 32.75 45.80 -3.02
N GLN A 199 33.40 45.02 -3.90
CA GLN A 199 34.73 45.35 -4.41
C GLN A 199 34.78 46.69 -5.14
N ARG A 200 33.73 47.05 -5.91
CA ARG A 200 33.62 48.36 -6.56
C ARG A 200 33.54 49.49 -5.54
N GLN A 201 32.75 49.35 -4.48
CA GLN A 201 32.64 50.35 -3.42
C GLN A 201 33.95 50.53 -2.63
N GLU A 202 34.65 49.44 -2.32
CA GLU A 202 35.95 49.50 -1.64
C GLU A 202 37.00 50.23 -2.49
N ARG A 203 37.04 49.95 -3.80
CA ARG A 203 37.95 50.66 -4.72
C ARG A 203 37.65 52.16 -4.84
N GLN A 204 36.37 52.54 -4.84
CA GLN A 204 35.97 53.94 -4.86
C GLN A 204 36.34 54.67 -3.57
N LYS A 205 36.20 54.02 -2.40
CA LYS A 205 36.63 54.58 -1.12
C LYS A 205 38.14 54.75 -1.01
N ASN A 206 38.93 53.84 -1.58
CA ASN A 206 40.39 53.93 -1.53
C ASN A 206 41.00 54.92 -2.53
N ALA A 207 40.21 55.44 -3.46
CA ALA A 207 40.62 56.41 -4.48
C ALA A 207 40.22 57.86 -4.16
N ALA A 208 39.46 58.07 -3.07
CA ALA A 208 39.07 59.37 -2.54
C ALA A 208 39.93 59.72 -1.32
#